data_AF-A0A1Q6TGZ5-F1
#
_entry.id   AF-A0A1Q6TGZ5-F1
#
_cell.length_a   1.000
_cell.length_b   1.000
_cell.length_c   1.000
_cell.angle_alpha   90.00
_cell.angle_beta   90.00
_cell.angle_gamma   90.00
#
_symmetry.space_group_name_H-M   'P 1'
#
loop_
_entity.id
_entity.type
_entity.pdbx_description
1 polymer ?
#
loop_
_entity_poly.entity_id
_entity_poly.type
_entity_poly.pdbx_seq_one_letter_code
_entity_poly.pdbx_strand_id
1 'polypeptide(L)'
;MQNLKKKHKQDLMIIKKTDQMANYMYACDIFMSKPGGLSSTEAAVANVPYIHMKPIPGCESKNIKYFSKNGMSYAVCWPRLQLMQAMDQLADETHVKHMKDCQKKILADARRKICDWVEEFITT
;
A
#
# COMPACT_ATOMS: atom_id res chain seq x y z
N MET A 1 11.64 -8.99 -19.35
CA MET A 1 10.16 -9.10 -19.20
C MET A 1 9.52 -10.06 -20.20
N GLN A 2 9.87 -10.05 -21.50
CA GLN A 2 9.28 -10.97 -22.50
C GLN A 2 9.44 -12.46 -22.14
N ASN A 3 10.59 -12.85 -21.60
CA ASN A 3 10.83 -14.25 -21.18
C ASN A 3 9.97 -14.70 -19.99
N LEU A 4 9.60 -13.79 -19.07
CA LEU A 4 8.74 -14.10 -17.93
C LEU A 4 7.28 -14.34 -18.36
N LYS A 5 6.76 -13.50 -19.27
CA LYS A 5 5.44 -13.72 -19.88
C LYS A 5 5.33 -15.06 -20.60
N LYS A 6 6.41 -15.47 -21.28
CA LYS A 6 6.44 -16.74 -22.03
C LYS A 6 6.38 -17.96 -21.09
N LYS A 7 6.92 -17.83 -19.87
CA LYS A 7 7.00 -18.91 -18.87
C LYS A 7 5.77 -18.99 -17.94
N HIS A 8 5.13 -17.86 -17.61
CA HIS A 8 3.98 -17.78 -16.68
C HIS A 8 2.77 -17.14 -17.35
N LYS A 9 2.32 -17.69 -18.48
CA LYS A 9 1.38 -17.00 -19.37
C LYS A 9 -0.03 -16.86 -18.79
N GLN A 10 -0.42 -17.72 -17.85
CA GLN A 10 -1.75 -17.68 -17.20
C GLN A 10 -1.74 -16.95 -15.85
N ASP A 11 -0.60 -16.91 -15.15
CA ASP A 11 -0.50 -16.32 -13.80
C ASP A 11 0.08 -14.89 -13.78
N LEU A 12 0.46 -14.35 -14.95
CA LEU A 12 1.13 -13.05 -15.06
C LEU A 12 0.44 -12.14 -16.08
N MET A 13 -0.31 -11.17 -15.56
CA MET A 13 -0.82 -10.05 -16.34
C MET A 13 0.12 -8.85 -16.22
N ILE A 14 0.65 -8.35 -17.34
CA ILE A 14 1.45 -7.11 -17.35
C ILE A 14 0.64 -6.01 -18.01
N ILE A 15 0.27 -5.04 -17.19
CA ILE A 15 -0.36 -3.79 -17.60
C ILE A 15 0.74 -2.72 -17.59
N LYS A 16 0.82 -1.91 -18.64
CA LYS A 16 1.84 -0.86 -18.74
C LYS A 16 1.45 0.36 -17.91
N LYS A 17 0.53 1.16 -18.44
CA LYS A 17 -0.11 2.28 -17.78
C LYS A 17 -1.58 1.94 -17.63
N THR A 18 -2.19 2.40 -16.55
CA THR A 18 -3.62 2.27 -16.30
C THR A 18 -4.15 3.57 -15.71
N ASP A 19 -5.39 3.90 -16.03
CA ASP A 19 -6.23 4.90 -15.38
C ASP A 19 -7.19 4.28 -14.35
N GLN A 20 -7.24 2.95 -14.28
CA GLN A 20 -8.12 2.18 -13.39
C GLN A 20 -7.41 1.66 -12.13
N MET A 21 -6.43 2.39 -11.59
CA MET A 21 -5.62 1.90 -10.47
C MET A 21 -6.46 1.56 -9.23
N ALA A 22 -7.50 2.34 -8.95
CA ALA A 22 -8.43 2.09 -7.85
C ALA A 22 -9.10 0.71 -7.99
N ASN A 23 -9.56 0.35 -9.20
CA ASN A 23 -10.19 -0.95 -9.45
C ASN A 23 -9.21 -2.10 -9.20
N TYR A 24 -7.94 -1.95 -9.60
CA TYR A 24 -6.92 -2.96 -9.33
C TYR A 24 -6.60 -3.10 -7.83
N MET A 25 -6.57 -1.99 -7.09
CA MET A 25 -6.39 -2.03 -5.63
C MET A 25 -7.56 -2.75 -4.96
N TYR A 26 -8.81 -2.41 -5.30
CA TYR A 26 -9.99 -3.03 -4.72
C TYR A 26 -10.14 -4.51 -5.06
N ALA A 27 -9.64 -4.94 -6.23
CA ALA A 27 -9.75 -6.32 -6.69
C ALA A 27 -8.64 -7.25 -6.17
N CYS A 28 -7.56 -6.71 -5.57
CA CYS A 28 -6.42 -7.53 -5.19
C CYS A 28 -6.52 -8.03 -3.74
N ASP A 29 -6.08 -9.27 -3.51
CA ASP A 29 -5.95 -9.84 -2.16
C ASP A 29 -4.75 -9.26 -1.41
N ILE A 30 -3.68 -8.93 -2.13
CA ILE A 30 -2.46 -8.33 -1.59
C ILE A 30 -1.94 -7.29 -2.58
N PHE A 31 -1.76 -6.06 -2.11
CA PHE A 31 -1.03 -5.02 -2.81
C PHE A 31 0.44 -5.04 -2.40
N MET A 32 1.35 -4.89 -3.36
CA MET A 32 2.78 -4.79 -3.11
C MET A 32 3.36 -3.62 -3.89
N SER A 33 4.03 -2.70 -3.20
CA SER A 33 4.59 -1.51 -3.84
C SER A 33 5.71 -0.90 -3.01
N LYS A 34 6.45 0.06 -3.59
CA LYS A 34 7.36 0.91 -2.82
C LYS A 34 6.60 1.79 -1.83
N PRO A 35 7.22 2.20 -0.71
CA PRO A 35 6.58 3.05 0.31
C PRO A 35 6.48 4.54 -0.09
N GLY A 36 5.95 4.82 -1.28
CA GLY A 36 5.63 6.17 -1.73
C GLY A 36 4.40 6.73 -1.00
N GLY A 37 4.49 7.96 -0.49
CA GLY A 37 3.47 8.51 0.43
C GLY A 37 2.05 8.59 -0.14
N LEU A 38 1.91 8.87 -1.44
CA LEU A 38 0.61 8.89 -2.12
C LEU A 38 0.02 7.48 -2.23
N SER A 39 0.75 6.55 -2.85
CA SER A 39 0.29 5.17 -3.04
C SER A 39 0.06 4.42 -1.73
N SER A 40 0.85 4.71 -0.69
CA SER A 40 0.63 4.12 0.63
C SER A 40 -0.67 4.62 1.26
N THR A 41 -0.98 5.91 1.11
CA THR A 41 -2.23 6.49 1.58
C THR A 41 -3.42 5.96 0.78
N GLU A 42 -3.31 5.85 -0.55
CA GLU A 42 -4.32 5.26 -1.42
C GLU A 42 -4.65 3.81 -1.01
N ALA A 43 -3.64 2.98 -0.79
CA ALA A 43 -3.82 1.59 -0.35
C ALA A 43 -4.49 1.48 1.04
N ALA A 44 -4.14 2.36 1.98
CA ALA A 44 -4.76 2.38 3.30
C ALA A 44 -6.22 2.83 3.25
N VAL A 45 -6.53 3.89 2.50
CA VAL A 45 -7.93 4.34 2.32
C VAL A 45 -8.77 3.27 1.60
N ALA A 46 -8.18 2.55 0.65
CA ALA A 46 -8.82 1.41 -0.02
C ALA A 46 -8.96 0.16 0.88
N ASN A 47 -8.35 0.15 2.07
CA ASN A 47 -8.33 -0.98 3.02
C ASN A 47 -7.82 -2.28 2.38
N VAL A 48 -6.71 -2.19 1.64
CA VAL A 48 -6.12 -3.32 0.92
C VAL A 48 -4.94 -3.89 1.72
N PRO A 49 -4.83 -5.22 1.88
CA PRO A 49 -3.67 -5.82 2.55
C PRO A 49 -2.39 -5.45 1.82
N TYR A 50 -1.38 -4.97 2.55
CA TYR A 50 -0.30 -4.22 1.93
C TYR A 50 1.09 -4.64 2.40
N ILE A 51 1.98 -4.88 1.44
CA ILE A 51 3.41 -5.07 1.66
C ILE A 51 4.19 -3.92 1.02
N HIS A 52 4.93 -3.21 1.86
CA HIS A 52 5.92 -2.24 1.41
C HIS A 52 7.23 -2.92 1.04
N MET A 53 7.68 -2.71 -0.19
CA MET A 53 8.83 -3.39 -0.79
C MET A 53 9.99 -2.42 -1.01
N LYS A 54 11.19 -2.82 -0.57
CA LYS A 54 12.48 -2.21 -0.95
C LYS A 54 12.48 -0.66 -0.87
N PRO A 55 12.36 -0.07 0.33
CA PRO A 55 12.44 1.38 0.50
C PRO A 55 13.77 1.92 0.00
N ILE A 56 13.76 3.13 -0.56
CA ILE A 56 14.97 3.94 -0.76
C ILE A 56 15.22 4.87 0.45
N PRO A 57 16.48 5.31 0.67
CA PRO A 57 16.78 6.32 1.68
C PRO A 57 15.98 7.61 1.46
N GLY A 58 15.52 8.23 2.55
CA GLY A 58 14.71 9.46 2.51
C GLY A 58 13.26 9.24 2.94
N CYS A 59 12.32 9.84 2.22
CA CYS A 59 10.89 9.81 2.57
C CYS A 59 10.33 8.38 2.65
N GLU A 60 10.75 7.49 1.74
CA GLU A 60 10.33 6.08 1.71
C GLU A 60 10.69 5.33 3.00
N SER A 61 11.85 5.62 3.60
CA SER A 61 12.27 5.03 4.88
C SER A 61 11.40 5.50 6.05
N LYS A 62 10.91 6.75 6.01
CA LYS A 62 9.98 7.28 7.02
C LYS A 62 8.58 6.68 6.86
N ASN A 63 8.10 6.58 5.62
CA ASN A 63 6.78 6.03 5.30
C ASN A 63 6.68 4.57 5.73
N ILE A 64 7.64 3.73 5.32
CA ILE A 64 7.60 2.30 5.68
C ILE A 64 7.63 2.10 7.19
N LYS A 65 8.44 2.87 7.92
CA LYS A 65 8.50 2.85 9.38
C LYS A 65 7.17 3.26 10.01
N TYR A 66 6.53 4.31 9.49
CA TYR A 66 5.24 4.77 10.00
C TYR A 66 4.15 3.72 9.79
N PHE A 67 3.97 3.21 8.56
CA PHE A 67 2.91 2.26 8.26
C PHE A 67 3.10 0.92 8.99
N SER A 68 4.31 0.37 8.98
CA SER A 68 4.61 -0.90 9.67
C SER A 68 4.44 -0.80 11.18
N LYS A 69 4.96 0.27 11.81
CA LYS A 69 4.80 0.48 13.26
C LYS A 69 3.32 0.57 13.67
N ASN A 70 2.47 1.09 12.80
CA ASN A 70 1.04 1.24 13.07
C ASN A 70 0.19 0.03 12.62
N GLY A 71 0.82 -1.07 12.18
CA GLY A 71 0.11 -2.28 11.74
C GLY A 71 -0.60 -2.15 10.38
N MET A 72 -0.31 -1.10 9.61
CA MET A 72 -1.01 -0.80 8.35
C MET A 72 -0.40 -1.49 7.11
N SER A 73 0.79 -2.09 7.26
CA SER A 73 1.49 -2.81 6.19
C SER A 73 2.61 -3.68 6.76
N TYR A 74 3.02 -4.72 6.05
CA TYR A 74 4.30 -5.40 6.32
C TYR A 74 5.47 -4.71 5.61
N ALA A 75 6.59 -4.57 6.32
CA ALA A 75 7.82 -4.00 5.77
C ALA A 75 8.75 -5.11 5.27
N VAL A 76 9.02 -5.11 3.97
CA VAL A 76 9.94 -6.06 3.32
C VAL A 76 11.09 -5.28 2.70
N CYS A 77 12.17 -5.13 3.48
CA CYS A 77 13.41 -4.49 3.05
C CYS A 77 14.30 -5.46 2.25
N TRP A 78 14.26 -6.74 2.61
CA TRP A 78 15.06 -7.80 2.02
C TRP A 78 14.15 -8.93 1.52
N PRO A 79 13.61 -8.84 0.29
CA PRO A 79 12.58 -9.78 -0.18
C PRO A 79 12.96 -11.25 -0.14
N ARG A 80 14.25 -11.58 -0.35
CA ARG A 80 14.72 -12.98 -0.25
C ARG A 80 14.58 -13.59 1.14
N LEU A 81 14.53 -12.76 2.17
CA LEU A 81 14.46 -13.19 3.58
C LEU A 81 13.06 -13.01 4.16
N GLN A 82 12.35 -11.96 3.76
CA GLN A 82 11.16 -11.49 4.47
C GLN A 82 9.84 -11.68 3.70
N LEU A 83 9.88 -11.86 2.38
CA LEU A 83 8.66 -11.86 1.59
C LEU A 83 7.76 -13.05 1.91
N MET A 84 8.31 -14.25 2.02
CA MET A 84 7.53 -15.45 2.35
C MET A 84 6.83 -15.31 3.70
N GLN A 85 7.55 -14.84 4.73
CA GLN A 85 6.95 -14.59 6.04
C GLN A 85 5.80 -13.58 5.97
N ALA A 86 5.96 -12.49 5.21
CA ALA A 86 4.89 -11.51 5.04
C ALA A 86 3.67 -12.09 4.30
N MET A 87 3.90 -12.96 3.31
CA MET A 87 2.83 -13.67 2.59
C MET A 87 2.10 -14.67 3.50
N ASP A 88 2.83 -15.44 4.31
CA ASP A 88 2.24 -16.40 5.26
C ASP A 88 1.34 -15.69 6.29
N GLN A 89 1.77 -14.53 6.77
CA GLN A 89 0.96 -13.70 7.66
C GLN A 89 -0.30 -13.18 6.96
N LEU A 90 -0.21 -12.77 5.70
CA LEU A 90 -1.36 -12.30 4.92
C LEU A 90 -2.26 -13.43 4.40
N ALA A 91 -1.87 -14.69 4.54
CA ALA A 91 -2.75 -15.83 4.30
C ALA A 91 -3.75 -16.06 5.45
N ASP A 92 -3.50 -15.49 6.62
CA ASP A 92 -4.40 -15.54 7.77
C ASP A 92 -5.35 -14.33 7.78
N GLU A 93 -6.65 -14.62 7.66
CA GLU A 93 -7.71 -13.61 7.67
C GLU A 93 -7.71 -12.73 8.92
N THR A 94 -7.22 -13.23 10.05
CA THR A 94 -7.11 -12.49 11.31
C THR A 94 -6.10 -11.34 11.18
N HIS A 95 -4.94 -11.63 10.60
CA HIS A 95 -3.90 -10.63 10.36
C HIS A 95 -4.34 -9.63 9.29
N VAL A 96 -5.01 -10.09 8.24
CA VAL A 96 -5.60 -9.23 7.20
C VAL A 96 -6.62 -8.27 7.82
N LYS A 97 -7.56 -8.78 8.63
CA LYS A 97 -8.57 -7.96 9.30
C LYS A 97 -7.94 -6.93 10.21
N HIS A 98 -6.97 -7.34 11.03
CA HIS A 98 -6.23 -6.43 11.91
C HIS A 98 -5.53 -5.31 11.13
N MET A 99 -4.89 -5.65 10.01
CA MET A 99 -4.24 -4.65 9.15
C MET A 99 -5.24 -3.64 8.59
N LYS A 100 -6.38 -4.12 8.06
CA LYS A 100 -7.44 -3.25 7.54
C LYS A 100 -8.02 -2.35 8.63
N ASP A 101 -8.22 -2.89 9.84
CA ASP A 101 -8.69 -2.08 10.97
C ASP A 101 -7.67 -0.99 11.36
N CYS A 102 -6.38 -1.28 11.27
CA CYS A 102 -5.35 -0.27 11.48
C CYS A 102 -5.32 0.79 10.37
N GLN A 103 -5.58 0.41 9.11
CA GLN A 103 -5.61 1.31 7.97
C GLN A 103 -6.73 2.36 8.06
N LYS A 104 -7.87 2.04 8.70
CA LYS A 104 -8.99 2.98 8.93
C LYS A 104 -8.62 4.24 9.73
N LYS A 105 -7.44 4.28 10.36
CA LYS A 105 -6.90 5.49 11.00
C LYS A 105 -6.53 6.58 9.99
N ILE A 106 -6.32 6.21 8.72
CA ILE A 106 -6.05 7.15 7.63
C ILE A 106 -7.36 7.75 7.12
N LEU A 107 -7.39 9.08 7.05
CA LEU A 107 -8.56 9.85 6.66
C LEU A 107 -8.74 9.84 5.14
N ALA A 108 -9.95 9.55 4.68
CA ALA A 108 -10.31 9.58 3.25
C ALA A 108 -10.58 11.01 2.73
N ASP A 109 -10.82 11.97 3.62
CA ASP A 109 -11.26 13.33 3.32
C ASP A 109 -10.15 14.38 3.46
N ALA A 110 -8.88 13.96 3.41
CA ALA A 110 -7.72 14.84 3.61
C ALA A 110 -7.74 16.11 2.74
N ARG A 111 -8.17 16.00 1.48
CA ARG A 111 -8.36 17.15 0.58
C ARG A 111 -9.29 18.20 1.20
N ARG A 112 -10.47 17.76 1.66
CA ARG A 112 -11.49 18.65 2.22
C ARG A 112 -10.97 19.32 3.48
N LYS A 113 -10.38 18.55 4.38
CA LYS A 113 -9.80 19.08 5.64
C LYS A 113 -8.73 20.14 5.40
N ILE A 114 -7.89 19.97 4.38
CA ILE A 114 -6.89 20.97 4.03
C ILE A 114 -7.57 22.23 3.49
N CYS A 115 -8.57 22.12 2.62
CA CYS A 115 -9.33 23.26 2.13
C CYS A 115 -10.03 24.02 3.27
N ASP A 116 -10.79 23.30 4.12
CA ASP A 116 -11.50 23.87 5.26
C ASP A 116 -10.52 24.63 6.19
N TRP A 117 -9.35 24.04 6.48
CA TRP A 117 -8.31 24.68 7.31
C TRP A 117 -7.74 25.96 6.68
N VAL A 118 -7.50 25.96 5.36
CA VAL A 118 -7.01 27.17 4.66
C VAL A 118 -8.07 28.27 4.66
N GLU A 119 -9.34 27.92 4.47
CA GLU A 119 -10.46 28.89 4.48
C GLU A 119 -10.64 29.55 5.85
N GLU A 120 -10.55 28.77 6.94
CA GLU A 120 -10.58 29.28 8.32
C GLU A 120 -9.39 30.23 8.60
N PHE A 121 -8.20 29.86 8.12
CA PHE A 121 -6.98 30.63 8.34
C PHE A 121 -7.00 32.01 7.66
N ILE A 122 -7.61 32.12 6.48
CA ILE A 122 -7.67 33.39 5.72
C ILE A 122 -8.80 34.30 6.22
N THR A 123 -9.84 33.73 6.85
CA THR A 123 -10.99 34.48 7.38
C THR A 123 -10.74 35.07 8.77
N THR A 124 -9.59 34.73 9.39
CA THR A 124 -9.14 35.23 10.70
C THR A 124 -8.13 36.37 10.52
#